data_AF-A0A552D8B3-F1
#
_entry.id   AF-A0A552D8B3-F1
#
_cell.length_a   1.000
_cell.length_b   1.000
_cell.length_c   1.000
_cell.angle_alpha   90.00
_cell.angle_beta   90.00
_cell.angle_gamma   90.00
#
_symmetry.space_group_name_H-M   'P 1'
#
loop_
_entity.id
_entity.type
_entity.pdbx_description
1 polymer ?
#
loop_
_entity_poly.entity_id
_entity_poly.type
_entity_poly.pdbx_seq_one_letter_code
_entity_poly.pdbx_strand_id
1 'polypeptide(L)' 'MKKSEIQIFLAHASEDKPAVLALYNRLKQAGYKPWLDKKDLIPGQIWRDEIPKAIKASQIFLACL' A
#
# COMPACT_ATOMS: atom_id res chain seq x y z
N MET A 1 -10.55 -16.44 2.87
CA MET A 1 -9.60 -15.59 2.13
C MET A 1 -8.19 -15.97 2.55
N LYS A 2 -7.30 -16.24 1.59
CA LYS A 2 -5.87 -16.40 1.89
C LYS A 2 -5.30 -15.02 2.20
N LYS A 3 -4.35 -14.92 3.14
CA LYS A 3 -3.72 -13.62 3.50
C LYS A 3 -3.16 -12.90 2.26
N SER A 4 -2.66 -13.67 1.29
CA SER A 4 -2.08 -13.17 0.03
C SER A 4 -3.08 -12.48 -0.89
N GLU A 5 -4.38 -12.66 -0.66
CA GLU A 5 -5.46 -12.03 -1.41
C GLU A 5 -5.94 -10.73 -0.74
N ILE A 6 -5.52 -10.48 0.50
CA ILE A 6 -5.91 -9.28 1.25
C ILE A 6 -4.94 -8.15 0.88
N GLN A 7 -5.44 -7.25 0.04
CA GLN A 7 -4.76 -6.03 -0.31
C GLN A 7 -4.97 -4.95 0.78
N ILE A 8 -3.86 -4.37 1.23
CA ILE A 8 -3.83 -3.35 2.27
C ILE A 8 -3.21 -2.08 1.68
N PHE A 9 -4.01 -1.02 1.55
CA PHE A 9 -3.52 0.28 1.10
C PHE A 9 -2.85 1.02 2.26
N LEU A 10 -1.59 1.43 2.09
CA LEU A 10 -0.85 2.22 3.08
C LEU A 10 -0.87 3.69 2.65
N ALA A 11 -1.68 4.49 3.33
CA ALA A 11 -1.65 5.95 3.22
C ALA A 11 -0.65 6.52 4.22
N HIS A 12 0.20 7.45 3.81
CA HIS A 12 1.21 8.03 4.70
C HIS A 12 1.53 9.49 4.36
N ALA A 13 1.98 10.25 5.36
CA ALA A 13 2.62 11.53 5.13
C ALA A 13 4.08 11.31 4.66
N SER A 14 4.63 12.29 3.94
CA SER A 14 5.99 12.17 3.41
C SER A 14 7.07 12.02 4.48
N GLU A 15 6.78 12.38 5.73
CA GLU A 15 7.65 12.33 6.90
C GLU A 15 7.80 10.89 7.45
N ASP A 16 6.77 10.04 7.32
CA ASP A 16 6.73 8.70 7.92
C ASP A 16 7.35 7.59 7.06
N LYS A 17 8.04 7.96 5.98
CA LYS A 17 8.57 7.02 4.98
C LYS A 17 9.35 5.83 5.58
N PRO A 18 10.27 6.01 6.56
CA PRO A 18 11.04 4.88 7.09
C PRO A 18 10.15 3.85 7.79
N ALA A 19 9.21 4.31 8.62
CA ALA A 19 8.31 3.44 9.38
C ALA A 19 7.33 2.70 8.46
N VAL A 20 6.78 3.41 7.46
CA VAL A 20 5.83 2.85 6.50
C VAL A 20 6.48 1.81 5.59
N LEU A 21 7.73 2.03 5.18
CA LEU A 21 8.49 1.02 4.43
C LEU A 21 8.75 -0.24 5.26
N ALA A 22 9.08 -0.09 6.54
CA ALA A 22 9.23 -1.23 7.44
C ALA A 22 7.91 -1.99 7.61
N LEU A 23 6.79 -1.27 7.76
CA LEU A 23 5.44 -1.86 7.82
C LEU A 23 5.09 -2.62 6.54
N TYR A 24 5.32 -2.03 5.35
CA TYR A 24 5.11 -2.67 4.06
C TYR A 24 5.84 -4.03 3.99
N ASN A 25 7.13 -4.06 4.34
CA ASN A 25 7.90 -5.29 4.31
C ASN A 25 7.39 -6.33 5.32
N ARG A 26 7.01 -5.91 6.53
CA ARG A 26 6.44 -6.80 7.55
C ARG A 26 5.12 -7.41 7.10
N LEU A 27 4.23 -6.61 6.50
CA LEU A 27 2.96 -7.10 5.95
C LEU A 27 3.17 -8.10 4.83
N LYS A 28 4.12 -7.82 3.93
CA LYS A 28 4.48 -8.72 2.84
C LYS A 28 5.05 -10.05 3.35
N GLN A 29 5.94 -10.02 4.34
CA GLN A 29 6.49 -11.22 5.00
C GLN A 29 5.43 -12.01 5.76
N ALA A 30 4.44 -11.34 6.35
CA ALA A 30 3.30 -11.98 6.99
C ALA A 30 2.29 -12.58 5.99
N GLY A 31 2.56 -12.46 4.69
CA GLY A 31 1.78 -13.04 3.61
C GLY A 31 0.62 -12.18 3.12
N TYR A 32 0.57 -10.90 3.46
CA TYR A 32 -0.41 -9.94 2.92
C TYR A 32 0.06 -9.31 1.61
N LYS A 33 -0.85 -8.62 0.92
CA LYS A 33 -0.55 -7.84 -0.29
C LYS A 33 -0.60 -6.33 0.02
N PRO A 34 0.42 -5.76 0.69
CA PRO A 34 0.45 -4.32 0.92
C PRO A 34 0.61 -3.58 -0.42
N TRP A 35 0.03 -2.38 -0.50
CA TRP A 35 0.17 -1.47 -1.62
C TRP A 35 0.61 -0.09 -1.10
N LEU A 36 1.72 0.42 -1.65
CA LEU A 36 2.33 1.69 -1.29
C LEU A 36 2.68 2.44 -2.57
N ASP A 37 2.27 3.71 -2.69
CA ASP A 37 2.50 4.54 -3.88
C ASP A 37 3.98 4.58 -4.30
N LYS A 38 4.91 4.64 -3.34
CA LYS A 38 6.36 4.66 -3.61
C LYS A 38 6.94 3.35 -4.12
N LYS A 39 6.22 2.23 -4.02
CA LYS A 39 6.70 0.89 -4.40
C LYS A 39 5.92 0.29 -5.56
N ASP A 40 4.60 0.51 -5.57
CA ASP A 40 3.67 -0.19 -6.45
C ASP A 40 3.11 0.71 -7.55
N LEU A 41 3.35 2.04 -7.50
CA LEU A 41 3.09 2.91 -8.64
C LEU A 41 4.27 2.86 -9.62
N ILE A 42 3.99 2.48 -10.85
CA ILE A 42 5.00 2.26 -11.90
C ILE A 42 5.21 3.57 -12.70
N PRO A 43 6.44 3.87 -13.16
CA PRO A 43 6.67 5.01 -14.05
C PRO A 43 5.75 4.98 -15.28
N GLY A 44 5.15 6.13 -15.59
CA GLY A 44 4.19 6.26 -16.69
C GLY A 44 2.72 6.09 -16.27
N GLN A 45 2.44 5.65 -15.04
CA GLN A 45 1.07 5.63 -14.51
C GLN A 45 0.63 7.02 -14.03
N ILE A 46 -0.64 7.35 -14.30
CA ILE A 46 -1.26 8.58 -13.79
C ILE A 46 -1.71 8.33 -12.35
N TRP A 47 -0.99 8.92 -11.39
CA TRP A 47 -1.25 8.75 -9.95
C TRP A 47 -2.70 9.07 -9.57
N ARG A 48 -3.32 10.07 -10.21
CA ARG A 48 -4.71 10.49 -9.95
C ARG A 48 -5.72 9.41 -10.28
N ASP A 49 -5.40 8.48 -11.18
CA ASP A 49 -6.28 7.39 -11.56
C ASP A 49 -5.95 6.12 -10.77
N GLU A 50 -4.66 5.82 -10.58
CA GLU A 50 -4.22 4.59 -9.94
C GLU A 50 -4.41 4.57 -8.43
N ILE A 51 -4.23 5.69 -7.74
CA ILE A 51 -4.44 5.75 -6.28
C ILE A 51 -5.90 5.43 -5.93
N PRO A 52 -6.92 6.08 -6.53
CA PRO A 52 -8.31 5.72 -6.26
C PRO A 52 -8.65 4.27 -6.61
N LYS A 53 -8.09 3.73 -7.70
CA LYS A 53 -8.26 2.31 -8.06
C LYS A 53 -7.68 1.39 -7.00
N ALA A 54 -6.47 1.66 -6.53
CA ALA A 54 -5.80 0.87 -5.50
C ALA A 54 -6.55 0.91 -4.16
N ILE A 55 -7.08 2.07 -3.77
CA ILE A 55 -7.95 2.20 -2.60
C ILE A 55 -9.20 1.33 -2.75
N LYS A 56 -9.91 1.43 -3.89
CA LYS A 56 -11.12 0.64 -4.16
C LYS A 56 -10.86 -0.87 -4.23
N ALA A 57 -9.68 -1.29 -4.69
CA ALA A 57 -9.28 -2.70 -4.76
C ALA A 57 -8.83 -3.26 -3.40
N SER A 58 -8.52 -2.39 -2.44
CA SER A 58 -8.02 -2.78 -1.12
C SER A 58 -9.15 -3.13 -0.16
N GLN A 59 -8.99 -4.20 0.61
CA GLN A 59 -9.94 -4.60 1.66
C GLN A 59 -9.69 -3.81 2.95
N ILE A 60 -8.46 -3.33 3.14
CA ILE A 60 -8.05 -2.57 4.34
C ILE A 60 -7.35 -1.30 3.88
N PHE A 61 -7.71 -0.18 4.49
CA PHE A 61 -7.03 1.10 4.36
C PHE A 61 -6.36 1.44 5.70
N LEU A 62 -5.05 1.62 5.69
CA LEU A 62 -4.28 2.04 6.86
C LEU A 62 -3.75 3.46 6.66
N ALA A 63 -4.24 4.39 7.47
CA ALA A 63 -3.66 5.72 7.60
C ALA A 63 -2.49 5.65 8.59
N CYS A 64 -1.28 5.92 8.11
CA CYS A 64 -0.06 6.04 8.91
C CYS A 64 0.18 7.54 9.16
N LEU A 65 0.21 7.93 10.44
CA LEU A 65 0.36 9.29 10.96
C LEU A 65 1.48 9.35 11.99
#